data_AF-A0A923NT34-F1
#
_entry.id   AF-A0A923NT34-F1
#
_cell.length_a   1.000
_cell.length_b   1.000
_cell.length_c   1.000
_cell.angle_alpha   90.00
_cell.angle_beta   90.00
_cell.angle_gamma   90.00
#
_symmetry.space_group_name_H-M   'P 1'
#
loop_
_entity.id
_entity.type
_entity.pdbx_description
1 polymer ?
#
loop_
_entity_poly.entity_id
_entity_poly.type
_entity_poly.pdbx_seq_one_letter_code
_entity_poly.pdbx_strand_id
1 'polypeptide(L)'
;MLSKDVLAALLAFRSNREWEKFHTAKNLAASISIEASELLEIFQWCSDAEINAVSHSRRADIEREVADVVILLSYFCNDLQIDLERCVREKLAENDRKYPVDKAKGRATKYDQL
;
A
#
# COMPACT_ATOMS: atom_id res chain seq x y z
N MET A 1 -1.73 4.10 10.50
CA MET A 1 -2.16 2.94 9.68
C MET A 1 -2.06 1.67 10.51
N LEU A 2 -0.88 1.38 11.07
CA LEU A 2 -0.76 0.42 12.18
C LEU A 2 -1.01 1.14 13.51
N SER A 3 -1.50 0.42 14.51
CA SER A 3 -1.53 0.91 15.88
C SER A 3 -0.11 1.06 16.42
N LYS A 4 0.07 1.87 17.47
CA LYS A 4 1.41 2.15 18.03
C LYS A 4 2.09 0.88 18.53
N ASP A 5 1.33 -0.05 19.11
CA ASP A 5 1.80 -1.34 19.60
C ASP A 5 2.27 -2.26 18.45
N VAL A 6 1.51 -2.35 17.37
CA VAL A 6 1.90 -3.16 16.20
C VAL A 6 3.14 -2.57 15.51
N LEU A 7 3.20 -1.25 15.36
CA LEU A 7 4.39 -0.59 14.80
C LEU A 7 5.63 -0.83 15.67
N ALA A 8 5.49 -0.73 17.01
CA ALA A 8 6.60 -1.02 17.92
C ALA A 8 7.07 -2.48 17.82
N ALA A 9 6.13 -3.43 17.75
CA ALA A 9 6.45 -4.85 17.56
C ALA A 9 7.18 -5.11 16.23
N LEU A 10 6.77 -4.41 15.16
CA LEU A 10 7.39 -4.50 13.85
C LEU A 10 8.83 -3.96 13.85
N LEU A 11 9.04 -2.78 14.44
CA LEU A 11 10.38 -2.21 14.57
C LEU A 11 11.29 -3.08 15.44
N ALA A 12 10.76 -3.64 16.53
CA ALA A 12 11.50 -4.60 17.36
C ALA A 12 11.85 -5.87 16.58
N PHE A 13 10.95 -6.39 15.74
CA PHE A 13 11.22 -7.56 14.90
C PHE A 13 12.41 -7.33 13.97
N ARG A 14 12.47 -6.17 13.30
CA ARG A 14 13.58 -5.75 12.43
C ARG A 14 14.88 -5.60 13.22
N SER A 15 14.80 -4.93 14.37
CA SER A 15 15.97 -4.60 15.19
C SER A 15 16.61 -5.81 15.84
N ASN A 16 15.79 -6.74 16.34
CA ASN A 16 16.27 -8.01 16.89
C ASN A 16 17.05 -8.86 15.87
N ARG A 17 16.93 -8.55 14.57
CA ARG A 17 17.63 -9.24 13.48
C ARG A 17 18.74 -8.38 12.85
N GLU A 18 18.93 -7.16 13.36
CA GLU A 18 19.84 -6.16 12.79
C GLU A 18 19.59 -5.94 11.29
N TRP A 19 18.32 -6.01 10.86
CA TRP A 19 17.95 -5.87 9.45
C TRP A 19 17.92 -4.42 8.98
N GLU A 20 18.01 -3.45 9.90
CA GLU A 20 18.10 -2.02 9.60
C GLU A 20 19.15 -1.71 8.55
N LYS A 21 20.32 -2.37 8.63
CA LYS A 21 21.44 -2.17 7.70
C LYS A 21 21.13 -2.57 6.25
N PHE A 22 20.17 -3.46 6.03
CA PHE A 22 19.76 -3.90 4.70
C PHE A 22 18.57 -3.10 4.16
N HIS A 23 17.74 -2.58 5.05
CA HIS A 23 16.54 -1.80 4.74
C HIS A 23 16.86 -0.33 4.47
N THR A 24 17.71 -0.07 3.47
CA THR A 24 17.92 1.30 2.97
C THR A 24 16.66 1.80 2.27
N ALA A 25 16.48 3.12 2.12
CA ALA A 25 15.32 3.69 1.43
C ALA A 25 15.14 3.11 0.01
N LYS A 26 16.23 2.91 -0.73
CA LYS A 26 16.21 2.27 -2.06
C LYS A 26 15.69 0.84 -1.97
N ASN A 27 16.21 0.06 -1.02
CA ASN A 27 15.86 -1.36 -0.91
C ASN A 27 14.42 -1.53 -0.46
N LEU A 28 13.96 -0.75 0.52
CA LEU A 28 12.56 -0.75 0.96
C LEU A 28 11.61 -0.34 -0.17
N ALA A 29 11.94 0.70 -0.95
CA ALA A 29 11.12 1.08 -2.11
C ALA A 29 11.04 -0.03 -3.17
N ALA A 30 12.15 -0.74 -3.42
CA ALA A 30 12.17 -1.90 -4.31
C ALA A 30 11.32 -3.04 -3.77
N SER A 31 11.46 -3.39 -2.48
CA SER A 31 10.67 -4.44 -1.84
C SER A 31 9.18 -4.11 -1.86
N ILE A 32 8.76 -2.86 -1.60
CA ILE A 32 7.35 -2.45 -1.72
C ILE A 32 6.82 -2.74 -3.13
N SER A 33 7.60 -2.47 -4.18
CA SER A 33 7.21 -2.77 -5.55
C SER A 33 7.10 -4.27 -5.83
N ILE A 34 7.94 -5.09 -5.18
CA ILE A 34 7.90 -6.54 -5.30
C ILE A 34 6.61 -7.08 -4.66
N GLU A 35 6.32 -6.74 -3.39
CA GLU A 35 5.12 -7.25 -2.71
C GLU A 35 3.82 -6.72 -3.36
N ALA A 36 3.83 -5.49 -3.89
CA ALA A 36 2.72 -5.00 -4.68
C ALA A 36 2.51 -5.80 -5.98
N SER A 37 3.58 -6.36 -6.53
CA SER A 37 3.51 -7.25 -7.69
C SER A 37 3.06 -8.67 -7.30
N GLU A 38 3.42 -9.16 -6.12
CA GLU A 38 2.90 -10.43 -5.58
C GLU A 38 1.38 -10.34 -5.33
N LEU A 39 0.91 -9.21 -4.78
CA LEU A 39 -0.52 -8.92 -4.69
C LEU A 39 -1.21 -8.90 -6.06
N LEU A 40 -0.56 -8.30 -7.07
CA LEU A 40 -1.09 -8.28 -8.44
C LEU A 40 -1.13 -9.68 -9.06
N GLU A 41 -0.13 -10.52 -8.79
CA GLU A 41 -0.03 -11.89 -9.32
C GLU A 41 -1.27 -12.72 -8.95
N ILE A 42 -1.88 -12.47 -7.80
CA ILE A 42 -3.11 -13.14 -7.36
C ILE A 42 -4.23 -13.04 -8.40
N PHE A 43 -4.27 -11.93 -9.14
CA PHE A 43 -5.31 -11.62 -10.10
C PHE A 43 -4.86 -11.73 -11.56
N GLN A 44 -3.59 -12.09 -11.83
CA GLN A 44 -2.96 -11.97 -13.15
C GLN A 44 -3.72 -12.68 -14.28
N TRP A 45 -4.32 -13.83 -13.98
CA TRP A 45 -5.01 -14.67 -14.97
C TRP A 45 -6.53 -14.66 -14.83
N CYS A 46 -7.07 -13.76 -14.01
CA CYS A 46 -8.49 -13.70 -13.72
C CYS A 46 -9.20 -12.76 -14.71
N SER A 47 -10.33 -13.19 -15.26
CA SER A 47 -11.24 -12.29 -15.96
C SER A 47 -12.04 -11.42 -14.98
N ASP A 48 -12.60 -10.31 -15.47
CA ASP A 48 -13.44 -9.41 -14.66
C ASP A 48 -14.61 -10.14 -13.98
N ALA A 49 -15.17 -11.17 -14.64
CA ALA A 49 -16.26 -11.98 -14.09
C ALA A 49 -15.81 -12.88 -12.93
N GLU A 50 -14.52 -13.23 -12.86
CA GLU A 50 -13.94 -14.15 -11.87
C GLU A 50 -13.38 -13.43 -10.64
N ILE A 51 -13.16 -12.10 -10.70
CA ILE A 51 -12.53 -11.31 -9.63
C ILE A 51 -13.17 -11.60 -8.27
N ASN A 52 -14.50 -11.56 -8.18
CA ASN A 52 -15.19 -11.81 -6.92
C ASN A 52 -14.92 -13.23 -6.40
N ALA A 53 -14.95 -14.25 -7.25
CA ALA A 53 -14.70 -15.63 -6.82
C ALA A 53 -13.26 -15.78 -6.31
N VAL A 54 -12.29 -15.18 -7.00
CA VAL A 54 -10.86 -15.20 -6.64
C VAL A 54 -10.61 -14.44 -5.34
N SER A 55 -11.24 -13.27 -5.15
CA SER A 55 -11.14 -12.51 -3.89
C SER A 55 -11.59 -13.30 -2.67
N HIS A 56 -12.59 -14.19 -2.83
CA HIS A 56 -13.06 -15.05 -1.75
C HIS A 56 -12.17 -16.29 -1.58
N SER A 57 -11.82 -16.97 -2.67
CA SER A 57 -11.06 -18.23 -2.61
C SER A 57 -9.60 -18.03 -2.20
N ARG A 58 -8.99 -16.89 -2.58
CA ARG A 58 -7.60 -16.53 -2.28
C ARG A 58 -7.48 -15.45 -1.20
N ARG A 59 -8.50 -15.30 -0.36
CA ARG A 59 -8.56 -14.27 0.67
C ARG A 59 -7.32 -14.23 1.57
N ALA A 60 -6.83 -15.38 2.00
CA ALA A 60 -5.67 -15.48 2.87
C ALA A 60 -4.37 -14.99 2.19
N ASP A 61 -4.21 -15.27 0.90
CA ASP A 61 -3.06 -14.81 0.12
C ASP A 61 -3.13 -13.29 -0.06
N ILE A 62 -4.31 -12.75 -0.38
CA ILE A 62 -4.53 -11.30 -0.48
C ILE A 62 -4.17 -10.60 0.84
N GLU A 63 -4.63 -11.14 1.97
CA GLU A 63 -4.32 -10.57 3.29
C GLU A 63 -2.83 -10.60 3.62
N ARG A 64 -2.10 -11.63 3.15
CA ARG A 64 -0.65 -11.72 3.30
C ARG A 64 0.07 -10.64 2.49
N GLU A 65 -0.19 -10.55 1.19
CA GLU A 65 0.52 -9.59 0.34
C GLU A 65 0.18 -8.14 0.69
N VAL A 66 -1.07 -7.88 1.12
CA VAL A 66 -1.42 -6.57 1.69
C VAL A 66 -0.61 -6.29 2.95
N ALA A 67 -0.46 -7.26 3.86
CA ALA A 67 0.34 -7.07 5.06
C ALA A 67 1.82 -6.80 4.74
N ASP A 68 2.40 -7.50 3.76
CA ASP A 68 3.80 -7.33 3.37
C ASP A 68 4.07 -5.94 2.77
N VAL A 69 3.20 -5.45 1.89
CA VAL A 69 3.25 -4.05 1.40
C VAL A 69 3.21 -3.06 2.56
N VAL A 70 2.29 -3.26 3.51
CA VAL A 70 2.10 -2.37 4.67
C VAL A 70 3.29 -2.39 5.61
N ILE A 71 3.89 -3.55 5.85
CA ILE A 71 5.07 -3.71 6.70
C ILE A 71 6.24 -2.92 6.12
N LEU A 72 6.54 -3.11 4.84
CA LEU A 72 7.68 -2.46 4.19
C LEU A 72 7.46 -0.95 4.06
N LEU A 73 6.24 -0.52 3.74
CA LEU A 73 5.89 0.90 3.75
C LEU A 73 6.02 1.52 5.14
N SER A 74 5.67 0.78 6.20
CA SER A 74 5.82 1.24 7.58
C SER A 74 7.29 1.45 7.95
N TYR A 75 8.19 0.53 7.57
CA TYR A 75 9.63 0.76 7.73
C TYR A 75 10.11 1.98 6.93
N PHE A 76 9.67 2.12 5.68
CA PHE A 76 10.06 3.22 4.81
C PHE A 76 9.65 4.57 5.39
N CYS A 77 8.40 4.70 5.83
CA CYS A 77 7.91 5.92 6.46
C CYS A 77 8.60 6.20 7.79
N ASN A 78 8.83 5.18 8.63
CA ASN A 78 9.54 5.33 9.89
C ASN A 78 10.96 5.89 9.67
N ASP A 79 11.73 5.27 8.77
CA ASP A 79 13.14 5.64 8.58
C ASP A 79 13.32 7.04 7.97
N LEU A 80 12.36 7.45 7.13
CA LEU A 80 12.35 8.78 6.51
C LEU A 80 11.56 9.83 7.31
N GLN A 81 11.03 9.46 8.48
CA GLN A 81 10.22 10.35 9.33
C GLN A 81 9.01 10.95 8.58
N ILE A 82 8.38 10.14 7.73
CA ILE A 82 7.20 10.52 6.96
C ILE A 82 5.95 10.35 7.83
N ASP A 83 5.27 11.45 8.09
CA ASP A 83 3.91 11.43 8.62
C ASP A 83 2.93 11.00 7.52
N LEU A 84 2.69 9.69 7.44
CA LEU A 84 1.81 9.10 6.43
C LEU A 84 0.38 9.64 6.52
N GLU A 85 -0.13 9.88 7.73
CA GLU A 85 -1.50 10.38 7.89
C GLU A 85 -1.63 11.80 7.33
N ARG A 86 -0.67 12.67 7.64
CA ARG A 86 -0.60 14.01 7.04
C ARG A 86 -0.53 13.93 5.51
N CYS A 87 0.38 13.10 4.96
CA CYS A 87 0.54 12.95 3.51
C CYS A 87 -0.76 12.47 2.82
N VAL A 88 -1.49 11.53 3.43
CA VAL A 88 -2.77 11.06 2.89
C VAL A 88 -3.83 12.17 2.94
N ARG A 89 -3.92 12.94 4.04
CA ARG A 89 -4.87 14.06 4.15
C ARG A 89 -4.61 15.15 3.10
N GLU A 90 -3.35 15.52 2.91
CA GLU A 90 -2.95 16.47 1.86
C GLU A 90 -3.30 15.95 0.47
N LYS A 91 -3.03 14.67 0.21
CA LYS A 91 -3.33 14.04 -1.08
C LYS A 91 -4.83 13.94 -1.36
N LEU A 92 -5.64 13.65 -0.34
CA LEU A 92 -7.09 13.65 -0.45
C LEU A 92 -7.62 15.04 -0.83
N ALA A 93 -7.16 16.09 -0.14
CA ALA A 93 -7.55 17.46 -0.47
C ALA A 93 -7.11 17.90 -1.88
N GLU A 94 -5.98 17.37 -2.39
CA GLU A 94 -5.57 17.55 -3.79
C GLU A 94 -6.51 16.79 -4.75
N ASN A 95 -6.86 15.54 -4.44
CA ASN A 95 -7.75 14.72 -5.25
C ASN A 95 -9.16 15.32 -5.32
N ASP A 96 -9.71 15.85 -4.23
CA ASP A 96 -11.03 16.52 -4.23
C ASP A 96 -11.06 17.72 -5.19
N ARG A 97 -9.94 18.46 -5.29
CA ARG A 97 -9.79 19.57 -6.23
C ARG A 97 -9.65 19.10 -7.68
N LYS A 98 -8.96 17.99 -7.91
CA LYS A 98 -8.74 17.40 -9.24
C LYS A 98 -9.98 16.67 -9.77
N TYR A 99 -10.75 16.05 -8.90
CA TYR A 99 -11.92 15.23 -9.24
C TYR A 99 -13.18 15.74 -8.50
N PRO A 100 -13.68 16.96 -8.83
CA PRO A 100 -14.93 17.44 -8.25
C PRO A 100 -16.08 16.46 -8.49
N VAL A 101 -16.93 16.26 -7.48
CA VAL A 101 -18.01 15.25 -7.51
C VAL A 101 -18.95 15.45 -8.72
N ASP A 102 -19.28 16.70 -9.04
CA ASP A 102 -20.13 17.06 -10.17
C ASP A 102 -19.56 16.66 -11.53
N LYS A 103 -18.23 16.53 -11.64
CA LYS A 103 -17.54 16.18 -12.89
C LYS A 103 -17.12 14.70 -12.94
N ALA A 104 -16.69 14.15 -11.81
CA ALA A 104 -16.04 12.83 -11.73
C ALA A 104 -16.99 11.69 -11.34
N LYS A 105 -18.20 11.97 -10.84
CA LYS A 105 -19.11 10.92 -10.37
C LYS A 105 -19.45 9.92 -11.49
N GLY A 106 -19.13 8.65 -11.26
CA GLY A 106 -19.38 7.55 -12.20
C GLY A 106 -18.45 7.52 -13.42
N ARG A 107 -17.37 8.32 -13.43
CA ARG A 107 -16.40 8.38 -14.52
C ARG A 107 -15.01 8.08 -13.99
N ALA A 108 -14.28 7.20 -14.68
CA ALA A 108 -12.86 6.93 -14.41
C ALA A 108 -11.92 7.83 -15.24
N THR A 109 -12.48 8.83 -15.93
CA THR A 109 -11.73 9.76 -16.78
C THR A 109 -10.72 10.54 -15.94
N LYS A 110 -9.50 10.68 -16.45
CA LYS A 110 -8.43 11.41 -15.76
C LYS A 110 -8.81 12.90 -15.67
N TYR A 111 -8.36 13.57 -14.61
CA TYR A 111 -8.78 14.95 -14.30
C TYR A 111 -8.50 15.99 -15.39
N ASP A 112 -7.52 15.73 -16.26
CA ASP A 112 -7.19 16.56 -17.43
C ASP A 112 -8.18 16.38 -18.59
N GLN A 113 -9.14 15.45 -18.44
CA GLN A 113 -10.15 15.07 -19.43
C GLN A 113 -11.59 15.08 -18.84
N LEU A 114 -11.79 15.66 -17.65
CA LEU A 114 -13.08 15.76 -16.94
C LEU A 114 -13.98 16.93 -17.37
#